data_AF-A0A857FS46-F1
#
_entry.id   AF-A0A857FS46-F1
#
_cell.length_a   1.000
_cell.length_b   1.000
_cell.length_c   1.000
_cell.angle_alpha   90.00
_cell.angle_beta   90.00
_cell.angle_gamma   90.00
#
_symmetry.space_group_name_H-M   'P 1'
#
loop_
_entity.id
_entity.type
_entity.pdbx_description
1 polymer ?
#
loop_
_entity_poly.entity_id
_entity_poly.type
_entity_poly.pdbx_seq_one_letter_code
_entity_poly.pdbx_strand_id
1 'polypeptide(L)' 'MQSVLADAVELAGGQHAWSRKTGIPQSVVSLTLSGRRDVSENIVNALGYVTRTVCLPMKGQNH' A
#
# COMPACT_ATOMS: atom_id res chain seq x y z
N MET A 1 -2.36 -3.99 5.13
CA MET A 1 -1.86 -3.53 3.81
C MET A 1 -0.41 -3.95 3.53
N GLN A 2 0.48 -3.94 4.53
CA GLN A 2 1.88 -4.35 4.33
C GLN A 2 2.05 -5.75 3.72
N SER A 3 1.27 -6.73 4.15
CA SER A 3 1.28 -8.10 3.59
C SER A 3 0.92 -8.11 2.10
N VAL A 4 -0.09 -7.35 1.69
CA VAL A 4 -0.51 -7.24 0.28
C VAL A 4 0.60 -6.63 -0.59
N LEU A 5 1.30 -5.63 -0.07
CA LEU A 5 2.46 -5.06 -0.76
C LEU A 5 3.62 -6.07 -0.85
N ALA A 6 3.88 -6.83 0.22
CA ALA A 6 4.92 -7.85 0.24
C ALA A 6 4.64 -8.96 -0.78
N ASP A 7 3.42 -9.52 -0.79
CA ASP A 7 2.97 -10.50 -1.78
C ASP A 7 3.11 -9.99 -3.22
N ALA A 8 2.67 -8.76 -3.49
CA ALA A 8 2.78 -8.17 -4.83
C ALA A 8 4.24 -7.97 -5.27
N VAL A 9 5.11 -7.62 -4.31
CA VAL A 9 6.55 -7.48 -4.53
C VAL A 9 7.19 -8.84 -4.80
N GLU A 10 6.86 -9.87 -4.04
CA GLU A 10 7.36 -11.24 -4.27
C GLU A 10 6.89 -11.79 -5.62
N LEU A 11 5.61 -11.60 -5.96
CA LEU A 11 5.04 -12.01 -7.24
C LEU A 11 5.66 -11.29 -8.45
N ALA A 12 6.14 -10.06 -8.24
CA ALA A 12 6.89 -9.32 -9.25
C ALA A 12 8.36 -9.75 -9.37
N GLY A 13 8.87 -10.61 -8.47
CA GLY A 13 10.28 -11.03 -8.44
C GLY A 13 11.18 -10.11 -7.60
N GLY A 14 10.59 -9.40 -6.62
CA GLY A 14 11.30 -8.56 -5.66
C GLY A 14 11.07 -7.06 -5.86
N GLN A 15 11.57 -6.27 -4.90
CA GLN A 15 11.27 -4.83 -4.81
C GLN A 15 11.74 -4.06 -6.04
N HIS A 16 12.88 -4.43 -6.62
CA HIS A 16 13.44 -3.77 -7.80
C HIS A 16 12.61 -4.05 -9.06
N ALA A 17 12.15 -5.29 -9.25
CA ALA A 17 11.30 -5.66 -10.36
C ALA A 17 9.91 -5.00 -10.25
N TRP A 18 9.33 -4.98 -9.04
CA TRP A 18 8.09 -4.27 -8.77
C TRP A 18 8.23 -2.76 -8.99
N SER A 19 9.33 -2.16 -8.51
CA SER A 19 9.65 -0.74 -8.71
C SER A 19 9.75 -0.36 -10.19
N ARG A 20 10.39 -1.20 -11.02
CA ARG A 20 10.43 -0.99 -12.48
C ARG A 20 9.05 -1.13 -13.13
N LYS A 21 8.23 -2.06 -12.67
CA LYS A 21 6.88 -2.30 -13.21
C LYS A 21 5.92 -1.15 -12.89
N THR A 22 6.02 -0.57 -11.69
CA THR A 22 5.08 0.45 -11.20
C THR A 22 5.61 1.88 -11.33
N GLY A 23 6.92 2.04 -11.57
CA GLY A 23 7.59 3.34 -11.58
C GLY A 23 7.81 3.94 -10.17
N ILE A 24 7.42 3.22 -9.11
CA ILE A 24 7.57 3.69 -7.73
C ILE A 24 9.00 3.41 -7.26
N PRO A 25 9.73 4.38 -6.68
CA PRO A 25 11.10 4.16 -6.25
C PRO A 25 11.21 3.05 -5.20
N GLN A 26 12.21 2.18 -5.32
CA GLN A 26 12.43 1.07 -4.39
C GLN A 26 12.60 1.53 -2.93
N SER A 27 13.15 2.73 -2.69
CA SER A 27 13.23 3.33 -1.36
C SER A 27 11.84 3.55 -0.72
N VAL A 28 10.86 3.95 -1.53
CA VAL A 28 9.47 4.16 -1.08
C VAL A 28 8.82 2.82 -0.73
N VAL A 29 9.05 1.80 -1.56
CA VAL A 29 8.58 0.42 -1.30
C VAL A 29 9.18 -0.12 -0.01
N SER A 30 10.50 0.02 0.17
CA SER A 30 11.21 -0.43 1.36
C SER A 30 10.72 0.26 2.63
N LEU A 31 10.59 1.60 2.62
CA LEU A 31 10.09 2.34 3.78
C LEU A 31 8.65 1.95 4.15
N THR A 32 7.81 1.67 3.16
CA THR A 32 6.43 1.23 3.35
C THR A 32 6.38 -0.19 3.92
N LEU A 33 7.21 -1.10 3.41
CA LEU A 33 7.36 -2.47 3.93
C LEU A 33 7.92 -2.49 5.36
N SER A 34 8.83 -1.57 5.70
CA SER A 34 9.38 -1.42 7.05
C SER A 34 8.46 -0.68 8.03
N GLY A 35 7.29 -0.20 7.57
CA GLY A 35 6.33 0.53 8.41
C GLY A 35 6.78 1.92 8.83
N ARG A 36 7.89 2.41 8.27
CA ARG A 36 8.39 3.77 8.49
C ARG A 36 7.62 4.81 7.67
N ARG A 37 6.82 4.35 6.70
CA ARG A 37 5.96 5.18 5.87
C ARG A 37 4.59 4.54 5.72
N ASP A 38 3.56 5.37 5.75
CA ASP A 38 2.20 4.95 5.44
C ASP A 38 2.06 4.62 3.93
N VAL A 39 1.02 3.83 3.60
CA VAL A 39 0.79 3.38 2.23
C VAL A 39 0.27 4.55 1.41
N SER A 40 1.14 5.09 0.56
CA SER A 40 0.79 6.22 -0.30
C SER A 40 -0.24 5.80 -1.36
N GLU A 41 -1.06 6.75 -1.81
CA GLU A 41 -2.08 6.49 -2.85
C GLU A 41 -1.47 5.90 -4.14
N ASN A 42 -0.25 6.30 -4.51
CA ASN A 42 0.48 5.69 -5.62
C ASN A 42 0.72 4.18 -5.42
N ILE A 43 1.05 3.73 -4.21
CA ILE A 43 1.22 2.30 -3.92
C ILE A 43 -0.13 1.59 -4.02
N VAL A 44 -1.19 2.19 -3.48
CA VAL A 44 -2.55 1.63 -3.55
C VAL A 44 -2.98 1.45 -5.01
N ASN A 45 -2.80 2.48 -5.84
CA ASN A 45 -3.09 2.46 -7.27
C ASN A 45 -2.23 1.42 -8.01
N ALA A 46 -0.93 1.33 -7.70
CA ALA A 46 -0.02 0.36 -8.31
C ALA A 46 -0.37 -1.09 -7.94
N LEU A 47 -0.99 -1.30 -6.79
CA LEU A 47 -1.52 -2.59 -6.35
C LEU A 47 -2.91 -2.89 -6.96
N GLY A 48 -3.51 -1.95 -7.70
CA GLY A 48 -4.84 -2.11 -8.31
C GLY A 48 -6.00 -1.89 -7.34
N TYR A 49 -5.75 -1.27 -6.19
CA TYR A 49 -6.79 -0.92 -5.21
C TYR A 49 -7.19 0.54 -5.36
N VAL A 50 -8.34 0.88 -4.78
CA VAL A 50 -8.83 2.27 -4.68
C VAL A 50 -8.99 2.65 -3.21
N THR A 51 -8.51 3.83 -2.84
CA THR A 51 -8.78 4.44 -1.54
C THR A 51 -10.22 4.96 -1.52
N ARG A 52 -11.00 4.54 -0.51
CA ARG A 52 -12.31 5.12 -0.22
C ARG A 52 -12.32 5.69 1.19
N THR A 53 -12.60 6.98 1.29
CA THR A 53 -12.88 7.62 2.58
C THR A 53 -14.28 7.21 3.01
N VAL A 54 -14.39 6.53 4.16
CA VAL A 54 -15.67 6.11 4.75
C VAL A 54 -15.90 6.84 6.05
N CYS A 55 -17.13 7.35 6.24
CA CYS A 55 -17.57 7.86 7.53
C CYS A 55 -17.98 6.66 8.39
N LEU A 56 -17.22 6.38 9.45
CA LEU A 56 -17.61 5.36 10.42
C LEU A 56 -18.47 6.01 11.51
N PRO A 57 -19.61 5.42 11.88
CA PRO A 57 -20.39 5.93 13.00
C PRO A 57 -19.53 5.86 14.27
N MET A 58 -19.49 6.95 15.03
CA MET A 58 -18.91 6.92 16.37
C MET A 58 -19.72 5.93 17.21
N LYS A 59 -19.07 4.84 17.63
CA LYS A 59 -19.70 3.78 18.42
C LYS A 59 -20.25 4.41 19.71
N GLY A 60 -21.58 4.53 19.83
CA GLY A 60 -22.27 5.06 21.01
C GLY A 60 -23.32 6.16 20.80
N GLN A 61 -23.66 6.57 19.57
CA GLN A 61 -24.64 7.65 19.32
C GLN A 61 -26.04 7.22 18.84
N ASN A 62 -26.35 5.93 18.73
CA ASN A 62 -27.75 5.51 18.63
C ASN A 62 -28.28 5.27 20.05
N HIS A 63 -29.03 6.27 20.54
CA HIS A 63 -29.89 6.18 21.72
C HIS A 63 -31.13 5.35 21.38
#